data_AF-A0A9E7G7S7-F1
#
_entry.id   AF-A0A9E7G7S7-F1
#
_cell.length_a   1.000
_cell.length_b   1.000
_cell.length_c   1.000
_cell.angle_alpha   90.00
_cell.angle_beta   90.00
_cell.angle_gamma   90.00
#
_symmetry.space_group_name_H-M   'P 1'
#
loop_
_entity.id
_entity.type
_entity.pdbx_description
1 polymer ?
#
loop_
_entity_poly.entity_id
_entity_poly.type
_entity_poly.pdbx_seq_one_letter_code
_entity_poly.pdbx_strand_id
1 'polypeptide(L)'
;MGGPKWTVRLGRQDATSARQSGANGNVPSPFSGLSDLISSFAAKGLSARDVTALSGVHTIGQAQCGTFRSHIYDDAKVNSTFAALRKRNCLPKGCDSNLAQFDLETPNVFDDGCYRDLEAKKGLPYSDQELFNGGSQDLLVRRYSVNSAALARDFATKIF
;
A
#
# COMPACT_ATOMS: atom_id res chain seq x y z
N MET A 1 -6.94 -13.50 9.34
CA MET A 1 -7.43 -12.18 8.91
C MET A 1 -8.47 -12.25 7.78
N GLY A 2 -9.16 -13.38 7.52
CA GLY A 2 -10.33 -13.39 6.61
C GLY A 2 -10.09 -13.30 5.10
N GLY A 3 -8.85 -13.10 4.64
CA GLY A 3 -8.50 -12.93 3.22
C GLY A 3 -8.62 -14.19 2.34
N PRO A 4 -8.33 -14.05 1.03
CA PRO A 4 -8.41 -15.16 0.08
C PRO A 4 -7.48 -16.31 0.43
N LYS A 5 -7.82 -17.50 -0.05
CA LYS A 5 -6.95 -18.68 -0.02
C LYS A 5 -6.42 -18.94 -1.42
N TRP A 6 -5.19 -19.43 -1.50
CA TRP A 6 -4.57 -19.86 -2.76
C TRP A 6 -3.67 -21.06 -2.53
N THR A 7 -3.41 -21.81 -3.59
CA THR A 7 -2.44 -22.90 -3.58
C THR A 7 -1.04 -22.31 -3.70
N VAL A 8 -0.22 -22.49 -2.66
CA VAL A 8 1.17 -22.03 -2.64
C VAL A 8 2.03 -22.99 -3.45
N ARG A 9 2.79 -22.47 -4.42
CA ARG A 9 3.84 -23.25 -5.12
C ARG A 9 5.01 -23.49 -4.17
N LEU A 10 5.43 -24.74 -4.06
CA LEU A 10 6.52 -25.19 -3.19
C LEU A 10 7.77 -25.51 -4.02
N GLY A 11 8.91 -25.72 -3.36
CA GLY A 11 10.18 -26.12 -3.99
C GLY A 11 11.23 -25.03 -4.13
N ARG A 12 11.00 -23.82 -3.59
CA ARG A 12 12.07 -22.81 -3.46
C ARG A 12 13.11 -23.30 -2.45
N GLN A 13 14.38 -22.98 -2.71
CA GLN A 13 15.51 -23.29 -1.82
C GLN A 13 16.04 -22.00 -1.20
N ASP A 14 16.69 -22.12 -0.05
CA ASP A 14 17.25 -20.98 0.67
C ASP A 14 18.53 -20.48 -0.02
N ALA A 15 18.69 -19.15 -0.05
CA ALA A 15 19.90 -18.53 -0.55
C ALA A 15 21.05 -18.65 0.48
N THR A 16 22.28 -18.79 0.00
CA THR A 16 23.49 -18.85 0.85
C THR A 16 24.13 -17.48 1.10
N SER A 17 23.53 -16.41 0.58
CA SER A 17 24.03 -15.04 0.72
C SER A 17 22.90 -14.02 0.64
N ALA A 18 23.14 -12.81 1.15
CA ALA A 18 22.23 -11.68 1.10
C ALA A 18 22.82 -10.55 0.23
N ARG A 19 21.94 -9.70 -0.35
CA ARG A 19 22.36 -8.59 -1.21
C ARG A 19 21.67 -7.28 -0.82
N GLN A 20 22.31 -6.52 0.06
CA GLN A 20 21.79 -5.24 0.55
C GLN A 20 21.57 -4.22 -0.57
N SER A 21 22.49 -4.10 -1.53
CA SER A 21 22.31 -3.23 -2.70
C SER A 21 21.10 -3.62 -3.55
N GLY A 22 20.78 -4.92 -3.58
CA GLY A 22 19.57 -5.44 -4.21
C GLY A 22 18.32 -4.99 -3.47
N ALA A 23 18.28 -5.08 -2.14
CA ALA A 23 17.14 -4.60 -1.36
C ALA A 23 16.92 -3.09 -1.55
N ASN A 24 17.97 -2.29 -1.38
CA ASN A 24 17.90 -0.82 -1.50
C ASN A 24 17.47 -0.34 -2.90
N GLY A 25 17.83 -1.08 -3.96
CA GLY A 25 17.51 -0.71 -5.34
C GLY A 25 16.23 -1.31 -5.91
N ASN A 26 15.65 -2.33 -5.26
CA ASN A 26 14.49 -3.06 -5.81
C ASN A 26 13.22 -2.96 -4.97
N VAL A 27 13.30 -2.51 -3.71
CA VAL A 27 12.12 -2.34 -2.86
C VAL A 27 11.57 -0.92 -3.06
N PRO A 28 10.30 -0.76 -3.47
CA PRO A 28 9.70 0.56 -3.66
C PRO A 28 9.61 1.33 -2.34
N SER A 29 9.71 2.65 -2.44
CA SER A 29 9.64 3.56 -1.30
C SER A 29 8.19 3.94 -1.00
N PRO A 30 7.80 4.16 0.28
CA PRO A 30 6.49 4.73 0.61
C PRO A 30 6.31 6.16 0.07
N PHE A 31 7.40 6.80 -0.39
CA PHE A 31 7.42 8.13 -0.99
C PHE A 31 7.40 8.10 -2.54
N SER A 32 7.31 6.93 -3.15
CA SER A 32 7.31 6.79 -4.62
C SER A 32 6.01 7.27 -5.24
N GLY A 33 6.11 7.98 -6.37
CA GLY A 33 4.97 8.30 -7.22
C GLY A 33 4.49 7.10 -8.04
N LEU A 34 3.31 7.22 -8.66
CA LEU A 34 2.70 6.09 -9.40
C LEU A 34 3.61 5.51 -10.50
N SER A 35 4.32 6.35 -11.26
CA SER A 35 5.21 5.90 -12.34
C SER A 35 6.40 5.07 -11.82
N ASP A 36 6.93 5.44 -10.65
CA ASP A 36 8.04 4.72 -10.03
C ASP A 36 7.58 3.38 -9.47
N LEU A 37 6.38 3.33 -8.87
CA LEU A 37 5.76 2.08 -8.42
C LEU A 37 5.56 1.13 -9.59
N ILE A 38 4.97 1.60 -10.69
CA ILE A 38 4.76 0.79 -11.89
C ILE A 38 6.10 0.30 -12.46
N SER A 39 7.11 1.16 -12.56
CA SER A 39 8.44 0.79 -13.05
C SER A 39 9.12 -0.24 -12.16
N SER A 40 9.05 -0.08 -10.83
CA SER A 40 9.65 -0.99 -9.85
C SER A 40 9.04 -2.39 -9.94
N PHE A 41 7.72 -2.48 -10.06
CA PHE A 41 7.00 -3.75 -10.22
C PHE A 41 7.23 -4.36 -11.61
N ALA A 42 7.27 -3.55 -12.66
CA ALA A 42 7.58 -4.00 -14.01
C ALA A 42 8.97 -4.65 -14.10
N ALA A 43 9.96 -4.14 -13.35
CA ALA A 43 11.28 -4.75 -13.22
C ALA A 43 11.27 -6.14 -12.54
N LYS A 44 10.13 -6.55 -11.96
CA LYS A 44 9.86 -7.89 -11.41
C LYS A 44 8.85 -8.69 -12.23
N GLY A 45 8.51 -8.22 -13.43
CA GLY A 45 7.53 -8.87 -14.31
C GLY A 45 6.07 -8.69 -13.86
N LEU A 46 5.81 -7.71 -12.99
CA LEU A 46 4.47 -7.39 -12.49
C LEU A 46 3.89 -6.18 -13.23
N SER A 47 2.63 -6.27 -13.62
CA SER A 47 1.92 -5.23 -14.36
C SER A 47 1.43 -4.11 -13.43
N ALA A 48 0.98 -2.98 -14.01
CA ALA A 48 0.34 -1.92 -13.21
C ALA A 48 -0.93 -2.39 -12.47
N ARG A 49 -1.67 -3.36 -13.04
CA ARG A 49 -2.79 -4.02 -12.34
C ARG A 49 -2.31 -4.75 -11.10
N ASP A 50 -1.15 -5.38 -11.18
CA ASP A 50 -0.55 -6.15 -10.09
C ASP A 50 -0.04 -5.22 -8.97
N VAL A 51 0.48 -4.04 -9.31
CA VAL A 51 0.76 -2.97 -8.34
C VAL A 51 -0.49 -2.68 -7.51
N THR A 52 -1.57 -2.31 -8.19
CA THR A 52 -2.81 -1.93 -7.51
C THR A 52 -3.39 -3.07 -6.69
N ALA A 53 -3.37 -4.31 -7.20
CA ALA A 53 -3.87 -5.48 -6.46
C ALA A 53 -3.01 -5.79 -5.22
N LEU A 54 -1.68 -5.80 -5.34
CA LEU A 54 -0.76 -6.14 -4.25
C LEU A 54 -0.70 -5.06 -3.17
N SER A 55 -0.89 -3.79 -3.51
CA SER A 55 -1.07 -2.71 -2.53
C SER A 55 -2.29 -2.92 -1.63
N GLY A 56 -3.24 -3.76 -2.03
CA GLY A 56 -4.36 -4.18 -1.18
C GLY A 56 -3.94 -4.86 0.11
N VAL A 57 -2.68 -5.32 0.24
CA VAL A 57 -2.15 -5.82 1.52
C VAL A 57 -2.18 -4.79 2.63
N HIS A 58 -2.19 -3.49 2.30
CA HIS A 58 -2.31 -2.40 3.27
C HIS A 58 -3.74 -2.25 3.85
N THR A 59 -4.69 -3.15 3.57
CA THR A 59 -5.91 -3.26 4.40
C THR A 59 -5.61 -3.71 5.85
N ILE A 60 -4.43 -4.28 6.09
CA ILE A 60 -4.00 -4.76 7.41
C ILE A 60 -2.66 -4.18 7.84
N GLY A 61 -2.45 -4.10 9.15
CA GLY A 61 -1.16 -3.74 9.74
C GLY A 61 -0.94 -2.23 9.89
N GLN A 62 0.32 -1.86 10.12
CA GLN A 62 0.69 -0.53 10.56
C GLN A 62 1.91 0.02 9.82
N ALA A 63 1.96 1.34 9.69
CA ALA A 63 3.13 2.08 9.23
C ALA A 63 3.72 2.94 10.37
N GLN A 64 5.02 3.18 10.30
CA GLN A 64 5.72 4.09 11.21
C GLN A 64 5.57 5.53 10.72
N CYS A 65 5.46 6.50 11.63
CA CYS A 65 5.33 7.92 11.33
C CYS A 65 6.37 8.42 10.33
N GLY A 66 7.61 7.95 10.43
CA GLY A 66 8.68 8.28 9.48
C GLY A 66 8.34 8.00 8.01
N THR A 67 7.49 7.01 7.72
CA THR A 67 7.17 6.58 6.35
C THR A 67 5.99 7.31 5.73
N PHE A 68 5.20 8.07 6.50
CA PHE A 68 4.04 8.80 5.99
C PHE A 68 3.99 10.28 6.40
N ARG A 69 4.93 10.75 7.24
CA ARG A 69 4.93 12.12 7.75
C ARG A 69 4.82 13.18 6.65
N SER A 70 5.65 13.07 5.60
CA SER A 70 5.61 14.03 4.49
C SER A 70 4.24 14.08 3.81
N HIS A 71 3.57 12.94 3.65
CA HIS A 71 2.24 12.88 3.07
C HIS A 71 1.21 13.67 3.91
N ILE A 72 1.19 13.48 5.23
CA ILE A 72 0.20 14.16 6.08
C ILE A 72 0.52 15.65 6.30
N TYR A 73 1.77 16.09 6.16
CA TYR A 73 2.18 17.49 6.38
C TYR A 73 2.25 18.32 5.09
N ASP A 74 2.75 17.76 4.00
CA ASP A 74 3.20 18.51 2.82
C ASP A 74 2.40 18.21 1.55
N ASP A 75 1.56 17.16 1.56
CA ASP A 75 0.76 16.77 0.39
C ASP A 75 -0.65 17.36 0.42
N ALA A 76 -1.10 17.92 -0.70
CA ALA A 76 -2.47 18.42 -0.88
C ALA A 76 -3.48 17.31 -1.22
N LYS A 77 -3.02 16.09 -1.48
CA LYS A 77 -3.84 14.95 -1.89
C LYS A 77 -4.39 14.14 -0.72
N VAL A 78 -4.09 14.53 0.52
CA VAL A 78 -4.61 13.90 1.74
C VAL A 78 -5.84 14.65 2.26
N ASN A 79 -6.81 13.90 2.79
CA ASN A 79 -7.95 14.47 3.49
C ASN A 79 -7.48 15.22 4.75
N SER A 80 -7.88 16.49 4.89
CA SER A 80 -7.40 17.36 5.98
C SER A 80 -7.77 16.87 7.37
N THR A 81 -8.96 16.27 7.55
CA THR A 81 -9.40 15.68 8.81
C THR A 81 -8.59 14.43 9.15
N PHE A 82 -8.33 13.57 8.16
CA PHE A 82 -7.47 12.39 8.34
C PHE A 82 -6.03 12.79 8.67
N ALA A 83 -5.46 13.76 7.95
CA ALA A 83 -4.14 14.29 8.25
C ALA A 83 -4.08 14.84 9.69
N ALA A 84 -5.07 15.63 10.11
CA ALA A 84 -5.17 16.13 11.47
C ALA A 84 -5.24 15.01 12.53
N LEU A 85 -5.96 13.92 12.24
CA LEU A 85 -6.01 12.73 13.09
C LEU A 85 -4.61 12.10 13.23
N ARG A 86 -3.89 11.90 12.12
CA ARG A 86 -2.54 11.28 12.13
C ARG A 86 -1.49 12.16 12.80
N LYS A 87 -1.57 13.48 12.64
CA LYS A 87 -0.67 14.45 13.29
C LYS A 87 -0.71 14.40 14.81
N ARG A 88 -1.76 13.86 15.43
CA ARG A 88 -1.83 13.69 16.90
C ARG A 88 -0.73 12.79 17.46
N ASN A 89 -0.35 11.75 16.72
CA ASN A 89 0.67 10.78 17.13
C ASN A 89 1.90 10.78 16.21
N CYS A 90 1.95 11.65 15.20
CA CYS A 90 3.06 11.80 14.27
C CYS A 90 3.44 13.28 14.19
N LEU A 91 4.34 13.72 15.07
CA LEU A 91 4.77 15.10 15.17
C LEU A 91 5.56 15.54 13.91
N PRO A 92 5.70 16.86 13.64
CA PRO A 92 6.46 17.35 12.48
C PRO A 92 7.94 16.92 12.51
N LYS A 93 8.47 16.60 13.69
CA LYS A 93 9.82 16.08 13.90
C LYS A 93 9.83 15.12 15.09
N GLY A 94 10.62 14.06 15.00
CA GLY A 94 10.70 13.00 16.02
C GLY A 94 9.49 12.05 15.98
N CYS A 95 9.44 11.11 16.93
CA CYS A 95 8.41 10.07 16.98
C CYS A 95 8.35 9.20 15.72
N ASP A 96 9.48 8.99 15.02
CA ASP A 96 9.53 8.26 13.76
C ASP A 96 8.94 6.86 13.86
N SER A 97 9.12 6.19 15.00
CA SER A 97 8.64 4.84 15.28
C SER A 97 7.17 4.74 15.70
N ASN A 98 6.46 5.87 15.90
CA ASN A 98 5.06 5.83 16.28
C ASN A 98 4.22 5.18 15.19
N LEU A 99 3.32 4.28 15.58
CA LEU A 99 2.56 3.45 14.64
C LEU A 99 1.19 4.04 14.33
N ALA A 100 0.76 3.88 13.08
CA ALA A 100 -0.58 4.17 12.60
C ALA A 100 -1.09 2.98 11.77
N GLN A 101 -2.34 2.59 12.01
CA GLN A 101 -3.02 1.57 11.19
C GLN A 101 -3.18 2.08 9.75
N PHE A 102 -2.92 1.23 8.76
CA PHE A 102 -3.21 1.56 7.36
C PHE A 102 -4.72 1.73 7.12
N ASP A 103 -5.53 0.81 7.64
CA ASP A 103 -6.99 0.84 7.62
C ASP A 103 -7.53 1.21 9.02
N LEU A 104 -8.38 2.23 9.10
CA LEU A 104 -8.98 2.67 10.37
C LEU A 104 -10.21 1.88 10.80
N GLU A 105 -10.93 1.30 9.84
CA GLU A 105 -12.19 0.59 10.09
C GLU A 105 -11.93 -0.85 10.48
N THR A 106 -11.04 -1.52 9.74
CA THR A 106 -10.82 -2.97 9.84
C THR A 106 -9.33 -3.36 9.88
N PRO A 107 -8.50 -2.78 10.79
CA PRO A 107 -7.03 -2.91 10.78
C PRO A 107 -6.44 -4.33 10.82
N ASN A 108 -7.26 -5.34 11.18
CA ASN A 108 -6.87 -6.74 11.33
C ASN A 108 -7.71 -7.70 10.44
N VAL A 109 -8.48 -7.17 9.50
CA VAL A 109 -9.26 -7.94 8.54
C VAL A 109 -8.77 -7.60 7.15
N PHE A 110 -8.54 -8.62 6.33
CA PHE A 110 -8.23 -8.44 4.93
C PHE A 110 -9.52 -8.25 4.16
N ASP A 111 -9.80 -7.01 3.79
CA ASP A 111 -10.94 -6.62 2.98
C ASP A 111 -10.55 -5.50 1.98
N ASP A 112 -11.53 -4.80 1.43
CA ASP A 112 -11.36 -3.71 0.46
C ASP A 112 -11.35 -2.30 1.09
N GLY A 113 -11.31 -2.21 2.43
CA GLY A 113 -11.34 -0.96 3.20
C GLY A 113 -10.24 0.02 2.82
N CYS A 114 -9.03 -0.47 2.55
CA CYS A 114 -7.95 0.38 2.05
C CYS A 114 -8.33 1.13 0.76
N TYR A 115 -9.09 0.52 -0.16
CA TYR A 115 -9.51 1.20 -1.40
C TYR A 115 -10.63 2.21 -1.18
N ARG A 116 -11.55 1.95 -0.22
CA ARG A 116 -12.52 2.97 0.22
C ARG A 116 -11.82 4.17 0.86
N ASP A 117 -10.75 3.92 1.61
CA ASP A 117 -9.90 4.96 2.18
C ASP A 117 -9.20 5.77 1.09
N LEU A 118 -8.66 5.13 0.03
CA LEU A 118 -8.06 5.86 -1.10
C LEU A 118 -9.05 6.82 -1.78
N GLU A 119 -10.29 6.39 -2.00
CA GLU A 119 -11.34 7.25 -2.57
C GLU A 119 -11.67 8.44 -1.67
N ALA A 120 -11.62 8.24 -0.35
CA ALA A 120 -11.82 9.28 0.64
C ALA A 120 -10.58 10.15 0.90
N LYS A 121 -9.49 9.95 0.14
CA LYS A 121 -8.18 10.59 0.32
C LYS A 121 -7.53 10.31 1.68
N LYS A 122 -7.69 9.08 2.18
CA LYS A 122 -7.20 8.60 3.47
C LYS A 122 -6.10 7.55 3.33
N GLY A 123 -5.45 7.44 2.17
CA GLY A 123 -4.24 6.64 2.03
C GLY A 123 -3.19 7.09 3.04
N LEU A 124 -2.53 6.13 3.72
CA LEU A 124 -1.61 6.47 4.81
C LEU A 124 -0.24 6.96 4.27
N PRO A 125 0.56 6.13 3.58
CA PRO A 125 1.75 6.61 2.88
C PRO A 125 1.38 7.28 1.54
N TYR A 126 2.29 8.12 1.04
CA TYR A 126 2.14 8.79 -0.25
C TYR A 126 1.91 7.81 -1.41
N SER A 127 2.66 6.70 -1.43
CA SER A 127 2.55 5.65 -2.45
C SER A 127 1.15 5.05 -2.58
N ASP A 128 0.38 5.00 -1.49
CA ASP A 128 -0.97 4.45 -1.49
C ASP A 128 -1.93 5.44 -2.16
N GLN A 129 -1.85 6.72 -1.78
CA GLN A 129 -2.71 7.75 -2.35
C GLN A 129 -2.44 7.99 -3.84
N GLU A 130 -1.23 7.70 -4.32
CA GLU A 130 -0.88 7.77 -5.75
C GLU A 130 -1.61 6.75 -6.63
N LEU A 131 -2.21 5.70 -6.06
CA LEU A 131 -3.08 4.78 -6.80
C LEU A 131 -4.44 5.41 -7.13
N PHE A 132 -4.84 6.48 -6.42
CA PHE A 132 -6.12 7.17 -6.63
C PHE A 132 -5.94 8.69 -6.56
N ASN A 133 -5.53 9.27 -7.69
CA ASN A 133 -5.26 10.69 -7.81
C ASN A 133 -5.42 11.21 -9.26
N GLY A 134 -6.45 10.74 -9.97
CA GLY A 134 -6.70 11.09 -11.37
C GLY A 134 -5.78 10.34 -12.35
N GLY A 135 -5.24 9.20 -11.93
CA GLY A 135 -4.24 8.42 -12.68
C GLY A 135 -4.83 7.20 -13.39
N SER A 136 -3.95 6.42 -14.00
CA SER A 136 -4.34 5.21 -14.75
C SER A 136 -4.92 4.09 -13.88
N GLN A 137 -4.72 4.15 -12.56
CA GLN A 137 -5.18 3.12 -11.62
C GLN A 137 -6.55 3.44 -10.99
N ASP A 138 -7.08 4.67 -11.14
CA ASP A 138 -8.32 5.11 -10.50
C ASP A 138 -9.51 4.18 -10.78
N LEU A 139 -9.66 3.71 -12.02
CA LEU A 139 -10.75 2.79 -12.40
C LEU A 139 -10.65 1.44 -11.70
N LEU A 140 -9.43 0.96 -11.45
CA LEU A 140 -9.21 -0.31 -10.77
C LEU A 140 -9.40 -0.17 -9.25
N VAL A 141 -8.96 0.94 -8.66
CA VAL A 141 -9.26 1.28 -7.26
C VAL A 141 -10.77 1.31 -7.02
N ARG A 142 -11.53 2.03 -7.87
CA ARG A 142 -13.00 2.07 -7.79
C ARG A 142 -13.67 0.71 -7.94
N ARG A 143 -13.05 -0.18 -8.71
CA ARG A 143 -13.56 -1.54 -8.85
C ARG A 143 -13.35 -2.33 -7.56
N TYR A 144 -12.19 -2.21 -6.93
CA TYR A 144 -11.90 -2.95 -5.71
C TYR A 144 -12.68 -2.43 -4.50
N SER A 145 -12.89 -1.13 -4.38
CA SER A 145 -13.63 -0.48 -3.28
C SER A 145 -15.10 -0.89 -3.13
N VAL A 146 -15.67 -1.53 -4.17
CA VAL A 146 -17.06 -2.03 -4.18
C VAL A 146 -17.15 -3.53 -4.50
N ASN A 147 -16.00 -4.19 -4.70
CA ASN A 147 -15.96 -5.59 -5.12
C ASN A 147 -14.75 -6.31 -4.50
N SER A 148 -14.87 -6.64 -3.21
CA SER A 148 -13.86 -7.37 -2.46
C SER A 148 -13.52 -8.74 -3.10
N ALA A 149 -14.45 -9.36 -3.83
CA ALA A 149 -14.20 -10.60 -4.55
C ALA A 149 -13.29 -10.42 -5.79
N ALA A 150 -13.34 -9.25 -6.45
CA ALA A 150 -12.41 -8.92 -7.52
C ALA A 150 -11.01 -8.68 -6.97
N LEU A 151 -10.89 -7.93 -5.87
CA LEU A 151 -9.62 -7.73 -5.16
C LEU A 151 -9.01 -9.06 -4.72
N ALA A 152 -9.78 -9.87 -4.00
CA ALA A 152 -9.32 -11.13 -3.43
C ALA A 152 -8.82 -12.10 -4.51
N ARG A 153 -9.48 -12.15 -5.66
CA ARG A 153 -9.07 -12.95 -6.81
C ARG A 153 -7.73 -12.47 -7.37
N ASP A 154 -7.62 -11.19 -7.68
CA ASP A 154 -6.44 -10.63 -8.33
C ASP A 154 -5.23 -10.68 -7.40
N PHE A 155 -5.41 -10.35 -6.12
CA PHE A 155 -4.40 -10.52 -5.08
C PHE A 155 -3.89 -11.96 -5.02
N ALA A 156 -4.79 -12.94 -4.92
CA ALA A 156 -4.44 -14.36 -4.88
C ALA A 156 -3.68 -14.81 -6.15
N THR A 157 -3.94 -14.19 -7.30
CA THR A 157 -3.23 -14.52 -8.55
C THR A 157 -1.82 -13.95 -8.66
N LYS A 158 -1.37 -13.12 -7.71
CA LYS A 158 -0.07 -12.42 -7.77
C LYS A 158 0.84 -12.65 -6.59
N ILE A 159 0.40 -13.44 -5.62
CA ILE A 159 1.22 -13.90 -4.49
C ILE A 159 2.03 -15.19 -4.84
N PHE A 160 2.08 -15.60 -6.12
CA PHE A 160 2.79 -16.81 -6.58
C PHE A 160 3.94 -16.57 -7.55
#